data_AF-A0AA45MK85-F1
#
_entry.id   AF-A0AA45MK85-F1
#
_cell.length_a   1.000
_cell.length_b   1.000
_cell.length_c   1.000
_cell.angle_alpha   90.00
_cell.angle_beta   90.00
_cell.angle_gamma   90.00
#
_symmetry.space_group_name_H-M   'P 1'
#
loop_
_entity.id
_entity.type
_entity.pdbx_description
1 polymer ?
#
loop_
_entity_poly.entity_id
_entity_poly.type
_entity_poly.pdbx_seq_one_letter_code
_entity_poly.pdbx_strand_id
1 'polypeptide(L)'
;MAVAAGSAMANNYAPAVIAMTGGPSVWTTPFGTSHSDGLPFVDTYTFSYSGLPGSAQGYFANITNVSASPTSVLNFSWADINGVPLTVYNGVPIPFIGGTASGSVFFSVPVSGLVKLTIIGTDTGTASYAGTLDITSAVPEPATYGMLLGGLALMGWMARRRKS
;
A
#
# COMPACT_ATOMS: atom_id res chain seq x y z
N MET A 1 2.08 31.44 -16.82
CA MET A 1 2.53 30.11 -16.37
C MET A 1 2.64 30.18 -14.85
N ALA A 2 1.60 29.79 -14.12
CA ALA A 2 1.58 29.89 -12.66
C ALA A 2 2.23 28.63 -12.08
N VAL A 3 3.42 28.78 -11.51
CA VAL A 3 4.06 27.74 -10.72
C VAL A 3 3.36 27.72 -9.38
N ALA A 4 2.54 26.69 -9.12
CA ALA A 4 2.01 26.44 -7.79
C ALA A 4 3.17 26.00 -6.89
N ALA A 5 3.75 26.94 -6.15
CA ALA A 5 4.63 26.63 -5.04
C ALA A 5 3.76 26.04 -3.92
N GLY A 6 3.62 24.71 -3.91
CA GLY A 6 3.09 24.01 -2.74
C GLY A 6 4.04 24.26 -1.58
N SER A 7 3.59 24.99 -0.56
CA SER A 7 4.32 25.19 0.68
C SER A 7 4.60 23.83 1.31
N ALA A 8 5.86 23.41 1.33
CA ALA A 8 6.30 22.28 2.13
C ALA A 8 6.08 22.67 3.60
N MET A 9 5.13 22.00 4.26
CA MET A 9 4.92 22.16 5.70
C MET A 9 6.03 21.42 6.43
N ALA A 10 6.55 21.99 7.53
CA ALA A 10 7.56 21.35 8.36
C ALA A 10 7.11 19.98 8.92
N ASN A 11 5.80 19.73 8.97
CA ASN A 11 5.19 18.50 9.47
C ASN A 11 5.09 17.37 8.41
N ASN A 12 5.36 17.65 7.14
CA ASN A 12 5.23 16.66 6.08
C ASN A 12 6.38 15.65 6.11
N TYR A 13 6.06 14.36 6.04
CA TYR A 13 7.05 13.31 5.91
C TYR A 13 7.13 12.79 4.46
N ALA A 14 8.29 12.96 3.82
CA ALA A 14 8.55 12.47 2.48
C ALA A 14 9.97 11.88 2.40
N PRO A 15 10.17 10.61 2.79
CA PRO A 15 11.47 9.98 2.77
C PRO A 15 11.95 9.73 1.34
N ALA A 16 13.23 9.36 1.21
CA ALA A 16 13.74 8.81 -0.04
C ALA A 16 12.95 7.55 -0.44
N VAL A 17 13.01 7.21 -1.74
CA VAL A 17 12.29 6.05 -2.29
C VAL A 17 12.65 4.77 -1.52
N ILE A 18 11.62 4.09 -1.04
CA ILE A 18 11.74 2.87 -0.24
C ILE A 18 11.75 1.67 -1.21
N ALA A 19 12.89 0.99 -1.29
CA ALA A 19 12.98 -0.26 -2.03
C ALA A 19 12.21 -1.36 -1.30
N MET A 20 11.23 -1.95 -1.97
CA MET A 20 10.47 -3.07 -1.40
C MET A 20 11.33 -4.34 -1.38
N THR A 21 11.12 -5.16 -0.35
CA THR A 21 11.78 -6.47 -0.22
C THR A 21 10.89 -7.55 -0.82
N GLY A 22 11.46 -8.47 -1.60
CA GLY A 22 10.69 -9.55 -2.21
C GLY A 22 11.24 -9.99 -3.56
N GLY A 23 10.36 -10.55 -4.40
CA GLY A 23 10.65 -10.96 -5.77
C GLY A 23 9.75 -12.09 -6.28
N PRO A 24 9.79 -12.36 -7.60
CA PRO A 24 9.33 -11.42 -8.63
C PRO A 24 7.83 -11.05 -8.46
N SER A 25 7.08 -11.88 -7.74
CA SER A 25 5.63 -11.86 -7.67
C SER A 25 5.11 -11.22 -6.40
N VAL A 26 5.87 -11.29 -5.29
CA VAL A 26 5.44 -10.80 -3.99
C VAL A 26 6.48 -9.84 -3.45
N TRP A 27 6.01 -8.68 -3.00
CA TRP A 27 6.83 -7.60 -2.47
C TRP A 27 6.19 -7.08 -1.19
N THR A 28 7.01 -6.72 -0.22
CA THR A 28 6.57 -6.19 1.08
C THR A 28 7.53 -5.12 1.59
N THR A 29 7.01 -4.16 2.32
CA THR A 29 7.82 -3.20 3.07
C THR A 29 7.02 -2.58 4.22
N PRO A 30 7.64 -2.38 5.40
CA PRO A 30 7.05 -1.57 6.45
C PRO A 30 7.26 -0.07 6.14
N PHE A 31 6.38 0.77 6.69
CA PHE A 31 6.55 2.21 6.69
C PHE A 31 5.89 2.82 7.94
N GLY A 32 6.23 4.07 8.23
CA GLY A 32 5.64 4.81 9.35
C GLY A 32 6.39 6.11 9.60
N THR A 33 5.82 6.95 10.45
CA THR A 33 6.42 8.20 10.92
C THR A 33 5.74 8.66 12.22
N SER A 34 6.28 9.70 12.84
CA SER A 34 5.74 10.35 14.04
C SER A 34 5.47 11.83 13.78
N HIS A 35 4.42 12.36 14.39
CA HIS A 35 4.05 13.79 14.43
C HIS A 35 3.86 14.23 15.88
N SER A 36 4.08 15.51 16.16
CA SER A 36 4.04 16.02 17.53
C SER A 36 3.81 17.52 17.67
N ASP A 37 3.46 18.21 16.58
CA ASP A 37 3.38 19.68 16.55
C ASP A 37 1.93 20.21 16.57
N GLY A 38 0.94 19.33 16.54
CA GLY A 38 -0.48 19.65 16.57
C GLY A 38 -1.01 20.18 15.23
N LEU A 39 -0.28 19.99 14.14
CA LEU A 39 -0.58 20.61 12.84
C LEU A 39 -1.06 19.59 11.80
N PRO A 40 -1.71 20.05 10.71
CA PRO A 40 -1.94 19.20 9.55
C PRO A 40 -0.63 18.74 8.92
N PHE A 41 -0.62 17.51 8.41
CA PHE A 41 0.47 16.91 7.65
C PHE A 41 -0.01 16.30 6.34
N VAL A 42 0.91 16.26 5.38
CA VAL A 42 0.81 15.48 4.15
C VAL A 42 2.05 14.62 4.03
N ASP A 43 1.88 13.32 4.27
CA ASP A 43 2.94 12.35 4.14
C ASP A 43 2.89 11.68 2.79
N THR A 44 4.06 11.48 2.20
CA THR A 44 4.21 10.86 0.89
C THR A 44 5.29 9.79 0.96
N TYR A 45 4.87 8.53 0.89
CA TYR A 45 5.77 7.41 0.73
C TYR A 45 5.85 7.04 -0.74
N THR A 46 7.07 6.87 -1.25
CA THR A 46 7.29 6.36 -2.60
C THR A 46 8.01 5.03 -2.50
N PHE A 47 7.42 3.99 -3.07
CA PHE A 47 7.92 2.63 -3.05
C PHE A 47 8.36 2.20 -4.44
N SER A 48 9.48 1.47 -4.52
CA SER A 48 9.94 0.86 -5.76
C SER A 48 9.97 -0.66 -5.64
N TYR A 49 9.41 -1.35 -6.63
CA TYR A 49 9.49 -2.80 -6.79
C TYR A 49 9.77 -3.12 -8.26
N SER A 50 10.41 -4.27 -8.55
CA SER A 50 10.80 -4.65 -9.92
C SER A 50 9.85 -5.64 -10.59
N GLY A 51 8.64 -5.81 -10.05
CA GLY A 51 7.61 -6.69 -10.59
C GLY A 51 6.80 -6.07 -11.73
N LEU A 52 5.97 -6.90 -12.37
CA LEU A 52 4.96 -6.45 -13.33
C LEU A 52 3.85 -5.65 -12.61
N PRO A 53 2.93 -5.00 -13.35
CA PRO A 53 1.71 -4.45 -12.75
C PRO A 53 1.01 -5.48 -11.87
N GLY A 54 0.47 -5.01 -10.75
CA GLY A 54 -0.01 -5.87 -9.69
C GLY A 54 -1.10 -5.22 -8.85
N SER A 55 -1.42 -5.89 -7.75
CA SER A 55 -2.39 -5.46 -6.76
C SER A 55 -1.68 -5.17 -5.45
N ALA A 56 -1.81 -3.94 -4.97
CA ALA A 56 -1.39 -3.50 -3.66
C ALA A 56 -2.45 -3.84 -2.60
N GLN A 57 -1.96 -4.23 -1.43
CA GLN A 57 -2.75 -4.49 -0.23
C GLN A 57 -1.93 -4.09 0.99
N GLY A 58 -2.59 -3.78 2.09
CA GLY A 58 -1.89 -3.33 3.28
C GLY A 58 -2.76 -2.50 4.20
N TYR A 59 -2.10 -1.83 5.13
CA TYR A 59 -2.74 -0.95 6.08
C TYR A 59 -1.77 0.12 6.56
N PHE A 60 -2.32 1.17 7.16
CA PHE A 60 -1.62 2.00 8.13
C PHE A 60 -2.57 2.27 9.30
N ALA A 61 -2.04 2.35 10.51
CA ALA A 61 -2.83 2.64 11.69
C ALA A 61 -2.05 3.36 12.77
N ASN A 62 -2.75 4.24 13.47
CA ASN A 62 -2.43 4.71 14.81
C ASN A 62 -3.37 3.98 15.79
N ILE A 63 -2.80 3.42 16.86
CA ILE A 63 -3.54 2.75 17.93
C ILE A 63 -3.29 3.50 19.23
N THR A 64 -4.36 3.94 19.89
CA THR A 64 -4.31 4.66 21.16
C THR A 64 -5.06 3.90 22.24
N ASN A 65 -4.55 3.96 23.48
CA ASN A 65 -5.28 3.44 24.64
C ASN A 65 -6.28 4.52 25.14
N VAL A 66 -7.52 4.13 25.47
CA VAL A 66 -8.56 5.08 25.92
C VAL A 66 -8.25 5.75 27.27
N SER A 67 -7.26 5.24 28.00
CA SER A 67 -6.83 5.78 29.30
C SER A 67 -5.92 7.01 29.20
N ALA A 68 -5.41 7.33 27.99
CA ALA A 68 -4.61 8.52 27.75
C ALA A 68 -5.49 9.60 27.12
N SER A 69 -5.72 10.69 27.86
CA SER A 69 -6.25 11.91 27.28
C SER A 69 -5.11 12.64 26.54
N PRO A 70 -5.25 13.03 25.26
CA PRO A 70 -6.42 12.86 24.38
C PRO A 70 -6.47 11.47 23.67
N THR A 71 -7.70 10.98 23.43
CA THR A 71 -8.04 9.59 23.06
C THR A 71 -7.87 9.22 21.58
N SER A 72 -7.45 10.14 20.71
CA SER A 72 -7.06 9.86 19.32
C SER A 72 -6.06 10.93 18.91
N VAL A 73 -4.78 10.57 18.84
CA VAL A 73 -3.73 11.55 18.62
C VAL A 73 -3.51 11.82 17.13
N LEU A 74 -3.92 10.91 16.26
CA LEU A 74 -3.93 11.11 14.81
C LEU A 74 -5.32 10.95 14.23
N ASN A 75 -5.73 11.94 13.43
CA ASN A 75 -6.94 11.91 12.62
C ASN A 75 -6.57 11.98 11.14
N PHE A 76 -6.91 10.94 10.39
CA PHE A 76 -6.69 10.86 8.96
C PHE A 76 -7.87 11.41 8.20
N SER A 77 -7.62 12.37 7.32
CA SER A 77 -8.64 13.01 6.49
C SER A 77 -8.71 12.43 5.08
N TRP A 78 -7.59 11.92 4.58
CA TRP A 78 -7.50 11.35 3.24
C TRP A 78 -6.31 10.39 3.14
N ALA A 79 -6.44 9.40 2.27
CA ALA A 79 -5.30 8.67 1.76
C ALA A 79 -5.57 8.19 0.33
N ASP A 80 -4.53 8.07 -0.47
CA ASP A 80 -4.58 7.46 -1.80
C ASP A 80 -3.31 6.69 -2.13
N ILE A 81 -3.45 5.69 -3.00
CA ILE A 81 -2.32 5.04 -3.66
C ILE A 81 -2.39 5.35 -5.15
N ASN A 82 -1.38 6.03 -5.68
CA ASN A 82 -1.33 6.45 -7.08
C ASN A 82 -2.59 7.20 -7.54
N GLY A 83 -3.21 7.99 -6.65
CA GLY A 83 -4.46 8.71 -6.93
C GLY A 83 -5.73 7.88 -6.78
N VAL A 84 -5.65 6.59 -6.43
CA VAL A 84 -6.82 5.76 -6.07
C VAL A 84 -7.15 6.00 -4.60
N PRO A 85 -8.32 6.59 -4.27
CA PRO A 85 -8.68 6.89 -2.88
C PRO A 85 -8.81 5.63 -2.02
N LEU A 86 -8.35 5.71 -0.78
CA LEU A 86 -8.53 4.68 0.23
C LEU A 86 -9.63 5.09 1.22
N THR A 87 -10.27 4.08 1.84
CA THR A 87 -11.24 4.34 2.92
C THR A 87 -10.52 4.52 4.24
N VAL A 88 -10.53 5.74 4.76
CA VAL A 88 -9.97 6.07 6.08
C VAL A 88 -11.03 5.92 7.18
N TYR A 89 -10.59 5.51 8.36
CA TYR A 89 -11.41 5.45 9.58
C TYR A 89 -10.67 6.14 10.72
N ASN A 90 -11.40 6.73 11.67
CA ASN A 90 -10.84 7.37 12.84
C ASN A 90 -11.63 6.98 14.09
N GLY A 91 -10.93 6.79 15.20
CA GLY A 91 -11.56 6.56 16.49
C GLY A 91 -12.39 5.26 16.59
N VAL A 92 -12.08 4.24 15.79
CA VAL A 92 -12.81 2.96 15.82
C VAL A 92 -12.44 2.20 17.11
N PRO A 93 -13.38 1.86 17.99
CA PRO A 93 -13.07 1.14 19.22
C PRO A 93 -12.49 -0.26 18.96
N ILE A 94 -11.43 -0.63 19.67
CA ILE A 94 -10.86 -1.98 19.69
C ILE A 94 -11.31 -2.72 20.96
N PRO A 95 -12.37 -3.57 20.89
CA PRO A 95 -13.11 -4.03 22.06
C PRO A 95 -12.30 -4.91 23.03
N PHE A 96 -11.20 -5.51 22.57
CA PHE A 96 -10.36 -6.39 23.39
C PHE A 96 -9.18 -5.68 24.07
N ILE A 97 -8.87 -4.44 23.68
CA ILE A 97 -7.66 -3.72 24.13
C ILE A 97 -8.04 -2.45 24.92
N GLY A 98 -9.30 -2.00 24.87
CA GLY A 98 -9.70 -0.75 25.53
C GLY A 98 -9.02 0.46 24.88
N GLY A 99 -9.00 0.48 23.55
CA GLY A 99 -8.35 1.52 22.75
C GLY A 99 -9.22 1.97 21.58
N THR A 100 -8.68 2.87 20.77
CA THR A 100 -9.22 3.26 19.47
C THR A 100 -8.15 3.11 18.39
N ALA A 101 -8.61 2.89 17.16
CA ALA A 101 -7.77 2.83 15.97
C ALA A 101 -8.23 3.89 14.96
N SER A 102 -7.24 4.58 14.39
CA SER A 102 -7.41 5.45 13.22
C SER A 102 -6.48 4.94 12.13
N GLY A 103 -6.91 4.91 10.87
CA GLY A 103 -6.09 4.38 9.79
C GLY A 103 -6.85 4.08 8.51
N SER A 104 -6.29 3.17 7.71
CA SER A 104 -6.91 2.59 6.52
C SER A 104 -6.47 1.14 6.37
N VAL A 105 -7.35 0.30 5.84
CA VAL A 105 -7.03 -1.06 5.35
C VAL A 105 -7.50 -1.15 3.92
N PHE A 106 -6.67 -1.67 3.02
CA PHE A 106 -6.96 -1.70 1.59
C PHE A 106 -6.49 -2.99 0.95
N PHE A 107 -7.19 -3.39 -0.10
CA PHE A 107 -6.95 -4.62 -0.85
C PHE A 107 -7.16 -4.36 -2.34
N SER A 108 -6.44 -5.10 -3.17
CA SER A 108 -6.63 -5.11 -4.63
C SER A 108 -6.53 -3.73 -5.29
N VAL A 109 -5.69 -2.84 -4.77
CA VAL A 109 -5.46 -1.52 -5.38
C VAL A 109 -4.51 -1.69 -6.56
N PRO A 110 -4.91 -1.38 -7.80
CA PRO A 110 -4.06 -1.60 -8.96
C PRO A 110 -2.83 -0.69 -8.91
N VAL A 111 -1.65 -1.27 -9.08
CA VAL A 111 -0.37 -0.55 -9.04
C VAL A 111 0.57 -1.00 -10.16
N SER A 112 1.43 -0.08 -10.58
CA SER A 112 2.46 -0.33 -11.59
C SER A 112 3.63 0.63 -11.38
N GLY A 113 4.86 0.14 -11.51
CA GLY A 113 6.06 0.98 -11.40
C GLY A 113 6.26 1.54 -9.99
N LEU A 114 6.58 2.84 -9.87
CA LEU A 114 6.69 3.47 -8.56
C LEU A 114 5.29 3.62 -7.94
N VAL A 115 5.16 3.22 -6.69
CA VAL A 115 3.91 3.32 -5.93
C VAL A 115 4.02 4.47 -4.96
N LYS A 116 3.14 5.46 -5.11
CA LYS A 116 3.04 6.62 -4.23
C LYS A 116 1.84 6.44 -3.31
N LEU A 117 2.09 6.37 -2.01
CA LEU A 117 1.07 6.44 -0.97
C LEU A 117 1.07 7.85 -0.39
N THR A 118 -0.06 8.56 -0.51
CA THR A 118 -0.27 9.86 0.11
C THR A 118 -1.18 9.68 1.30
N ILE A 119 -0.80 10.21 2.47
CA ILE A 119 -1.61 10.20 3.69
C ILE A 119 -1.74 11.64 4.18
N ILE A 120 -2.96 12.09 4.44
CA ILE A 120 -3.24 13.44 4.93
C ILE A 120 -3.96 13.31 6.26
N GLY A 121 -3.47 14.01 7.26
CA GLY A 121 -4.08 14.00 8.58
C GLY A 121 -3.70 15.21 9.40
N THR A 122 -4.10 15.16 10.66
CA THR A 122 -3.77 16.14 11.70
C THR A 122 -3.41 15.38 12.96
N ASP A 123 -2.35 15.78 13.64
CA ASP A 123 -2.07 15.33 15.00
C ASP A 123 -2.68 16.28 16.03
N THR A 124 -3.09 15.73 17.19
CA THR A 124 -3.57 16.51 18.35
C THR A 124 -2.64 16.37 19.55
N GLY A 125 -1.38 15.97 19.30
CA GLY A 125 -0.36 15.64 20.29
C GLY A 125 0.73 14.73 19.70
N THR A 126 1.62 14.20 20.54
CA THR A 126 2.69 13.31 20.08
C THR A 126 2.19 11.90 19.77
N ALA A 127 2.20 11.51 18.50
CA ALA A 127 1.88 10.15 18.10
C ALA A 127 2.56 9.72 16.80
N SER A 128 2.46 8.43 16.53
CA SER A 128 2.97 7.81 15.33
C SER A 128 1.94 6.89 14.71
N TYR A 129 2.11 6.64 13.42
CA TYR A 129 1.43 5.56 12.75
C TYR A 129 2.45 4.69 12.01
N ALA A 130 2.06 3.45 11.78
CA ALA A 130 2.86 2.52 11.02
C ALA A 130 1.95 1.62 10.18
N GLY A 131 2.53 1.00 9.18
CA GLY A 131 1.82 0.18 8.22
C GLY A 131 2.73 -0.77 7.47
N THR A 132 2.10 -1.62 6.68
CA THR A 132 2.76 -2.46 5.68
C THR A 132 2.13 -2.21 4.34
N LEU A 133 2.95 -2.25 3.30
CA LEU A 133 2.50 -2.29 1.92
C LEU A 133 3.01 -3.57 1.28
N ASP A 134 2.09 -4.38 0.81
CA ASP A 134 2.35 -5.61 0.08
C ASP A 134 1.86 -5.46 -1.36
N ILE A 135 2.63 -5.94 -2.32
CA ILE A 135 2.25 -5.97 -3.73
C ILE A 135 2.39 -7.39 -4.25
N THR A 136 1.29 -7.89 -4.81
CA THR A 136 1.29 -9.12 -5.59
C THR A 136 1.23 -8.76 -7.06
N SER A 137 2.32 -8.97 -7.81
CA SER A 137 2.34 -8.78 -9.26
C SER A 137 1.68 -9.98 -9.95
N ALA A 138 0.91 -9.71 -11.00
CA ALA A 138 0.41 -10.79 -11.84
C ALA A 138 1.62 -11.49 -12.45
N VAL A 139 1.71 -12.82 -12.28
CA VAL A 139 2.69 -13.64 -12.98
C VAL A 139 2.02 -14.08 -14.27
N PRO A 140 2.43 -13.56 -15.45
CA PRO A 140 2.09 -14.22 -16.68
C PRO A 140 2.74 -15.59 -16.60
N GLU A 141 1.98 -16.64 -16.86
CA GLU A 141 2.54 -17.97 -17.08
C GLU A 141 2.63 -18.28 -18.59
N PRO A 142 3.49 -17.61 -19.40
CA PRO A 142 3.69 -17.97 -20.80
C PRO A 142 4.12 -19.43 -20.94
N ALA A 143 4.85 -19.95 -19.95
CA ALA A 143 5.26 -21.34 -19.91
C ALA A 143 4.05 -22.28 -19.76
N THR A 144 3.06 -21.98 -18.93
CA THR A 144 1.87 -22.84 -18.78
C THR A 144 1.04 -22.87 -20.05
N TYR A 145 0.79 -21.72 -20.68
CA TYR A 145 0.09 -21.69 -21.97
C TYR A 145 0.93 -22.31 -23.10
N GLY A 146 2.25 -22.09 -23.10
CA GLY A 146 3.18 -22.68 -24.05
C GLY A 146 3.32 -24.19 -23.88
N MET A 147 3.32 -24.71 -22.66
CA MET A 147 3.35 -26.14 -22.36
C MET A 147 2.00 -26.81 -22.59
N LEU A 148 0.89 -26.11 -22.37
CA LEU A 148 -0.43 -26.57 -22.76
C LEU A 148 -0.53 -26.69 -24.29
N LEU A 149 -0.17 -25.64 -25.02
CA LEU A 149 -0.15 -25.65 -26.49
C LEU A 149 0.86 -26.67 -27.04
N GLY A 150 2.04 -26.76 -26.43
CA GLY A 150 3.06 -27.76 -26.77
C GLY A 150 2.56 -29.19 -26.53
N GLY A 151 1.90 -29.43 -25.41
CA GLY A 151 1.26 -30.71 -25.09
C GLY A 151 0.15 -31.07 -26.08
N LEU A 152 -0.71 -30.11 -26.43
CA LEU A 152 -1.77 -30.29 -27.43
C LEU A 152 -1.20 -30.56 -28.83
N ALA A 153 -0.12 -29.87 -29.22
CA ALA A 153 0.56 -30.09 -30.50
C ALA A 153 1.15 -31.50 -30.57
N LEU A 154 1.81 -31.97 -29.51
CA LEU A 154 2.34 -33.33 -29.42
C LEU A 154 1.23 -34.39 -29.50
N MET A 155 0.13 -34.19 -28.78
CA MET A 155 -1.02 -35.10 -28.81
C MET A 155 -1.69 -35.16 -30.19
N GLY A 156 -1.87 -34.00 -30.85
CA GLY A 156 -2.41 -33.93 -32.21
C GLY A 156 -1.53 -34.64 -33.24
N TRP A 157 -0.20 -34.53 -33.09
CA TRP A 157 0.75 -35.22 -33.96
C TRP A 157 0.76 -36.74 -33.75
N MET A 158 0.70 -37.20 -32.49
CA MET A 158 0.57 -38.63 -32.17
C MET A 158 -0.73 -39.23 -32.70
N ALA A 159 -1.85 -38.51 -32.59
CA ALA A 159 -3.14 -38.95 -33.12
C ALA A 159 -3.11 -39.10 -34.65
N ARG A 160 -2.39 -38.22 -35.37
CA ARG A 160 -2.21 -38.33 -36.83
C ARG A 160 -1.41 -39.57 -37.21
N ARG A 161 -0.37 -39.94 -36.44
CA ARG A 161 0.45 -41.14 -36.69
C ARG A 161 -0.30 -42.47 -36.51
N ARG A 162 -1.38 -42.50 -35.73
CA ARG A 162 -2.19 -43.72 -35.53
C ARG A 162 -3.22 -43.97 -36.64
N LYS A 163 -3.50 -42.97 -37.47
CA LYS A 163 -4.51 -43.02 -38.54
C LYS A 163 -3.88 -43.20 -39.94
N SER A 164 -2.56 -43.15 -40.04
CA SER A 164 -1.77 -43.59 -41.20
C SER A 164 -1.20 -44.97 -40.90
#